data_AF-A0A958H4K1-F1
#
_entry.id   AF-A0A958H4K1-F1
#
_cell.length_a   1.000
_cell.length_b   1.000
_cell.length_c   1.000
_cell.angle_alpha   90.00
_cell.angle_beta   90.00
_cell.angle_gamma   90.00
#
_symmetry.space_group_name_H-M   'P 1'
#
loop_
_entity.id
_entity.type
_entity.pdbx_description
1 polymer ?
#
loop_
_entity_poly.entity_id
_entity_poly.type
_entity_poly.pdbx_seq_one_letter_code
_entity_poly.pdbx_strand_id
1 'polypeptide(L)'
;MPQFTYLEPVPSDIDIAQAATLRPIVEVAAQVGLTEDDLDLYGKYKAKVHLDVIEKFKDRPQGKYIDVTAITPTPLGEGKTTTTVGLSQALGAHLGKRVFTCIRQPSQGPTFSIKGGAAGGGYSQAVPMEDFNLHLTGDIHAVTAANNLLAAAIDARIMHERNYGERFEKVTGLKPLNIDPYTITWHRVVDVNDRALRQ
;
A
#
# COMPACT_ATOMS: atom_id res chain seq x y z
N MET A 1 -21.67 -13.12 -23.20
CA MET A 1 -20.53 -12.80 -22.29
C MET A 1 -19.30 -12.62 -23.16
N PRO A 2 -18.39 -11.68 -22.88
CA PRO A 2 -17.13 -11.64 -23.61
C PRO A 2 -16.41 -12.97 -23.36
N GLN A 3 -16.15 -13.70 -24.43
CA GLN A 3 -15.43 -14.97 -24.37
C GLN A 3 -13.96 -14.63 -24.13
N PHE A 4 -13.49 -14.90 -22.92
CA PHE A 4 -12.11 -14.66 -22.55
C PHE A 4 -11.26 -15.75 -23.22
N THR A 5 -10.47 -15.37 -24.22
CA THR A 5 -9.57 -16.29 -24.91
C THR A 5 -8.23 -16.27 -24.20
N TYR A 6 -7.88 -17.36 -23.53
CA TYR A 6 -6.56 -17.53 -22.95
C TYR A 6 -5.53 -17.79 -24.06
N LEU A 7 -4.38 -17.14 -23.95
CA LEU A 7 -3.24 -17.41 -24.82
C LEU A 7 -2.44 -18.61 -24.29
N GLU A 8 -1.97 -19.47 -25.21
CA GLU A 8 -1.07 -20.58 -24.94
C GLU A 8 0.22 -20.47 -25.80
N PRO A 9 1.42 -20.49 -25.19
CA PRO A 9 1.66 -20.51 -23.74
C PRO A 9 1.19 -19.21 -23.04
N VAL A 10 0.90 -19.30 -21.74
CA VAL A 10 0.49 -18.13 -20.95
C VAL A 10 1.60 -17.08 -21.00
N PRO A 11 1.31 -15.81 -21.40
CA PRO A 11 2.31 -14.76 -21.45
C PRO A 11 2.87 -14.41 -20.07
N SER A 12 3.93 -13.61 -20.03
CA SER A 12 4.46 -13.13 -18.76
C SER A 12 3.44 -12.21 -18.05
N ASP A 13 3.55 -12.11 -16.72
CA ASP A 13 2.63 -11.30 -15.93
C ASP A 13 2.56 -9.84 -16.39
N ILE A 14 3.69 -9.26 -16.79
CA ILE A 14 3.77 -7.88 -17.26
C ILE A 14 3.12 -7.71 -18.64
N ASP A 15 3.25 -8.68 -19.54
CA ASP A 15 2.62 -8.63 -20.86
C ASP A 15 1.09 -8.67 -20.73
N ILE A 16 0.59 -9.51 -19.82
CA ILE A 16 -0.85 -9.57 -19.50
C ILE A 16 -1.32 -8.21 -18.92
N ALA A 17 -0.54 -7.62 -18.00
CA ALA A 17 -0.87 -6.33 -17.42
C ALA A 17 -0.91 -5.19 -18.46
N GLN A 18 0.05 -5.16 -19.39
CA GLN A 18 0.15 -4.13 -20.43
C GLN A 18 -0.91 -4.28 -21.52
N ALA A 19 -1.34 -5.51 -21.82
CA ALA A 19 -2.42 -5.77 -22.77
C ALA A 19 -3.81 -5.44 -22.20
N ALA A 20 -3.93 -5.21 -20.88
CA ALA A 20 -5.21 -4.97 -20.24
C ALA A 20 -5.84 -3.62 -20.66
N THR A 21 -7.10 -3.66 -21.09
CA THR A 21 -7.88 -2.44 -21.32
C THR A 21 -8.45 -1.95 -19.99
N LEU A 22 -7.81 -0.93 -19.41
CA LEU A 22 -8.20 -0.35 -18.13
C LEU A 22 -9.42 0.56 -18.28
N ARG A 23 -10.38 0.42 -17.36
CA ARG A 23 -11.46 1.39 -17.18
C ARG A 23 -10.97 2.56 -16.33
N PRO A 24 -11.34 3.82 -16.63
CA PRO A 24 -11.10 4.95 -15.74
C PRO A 24 -11.59 4.66 -14.32
N ILE A 25 -10.82 5.07 -13.32
CA ILE A 25 -11.14 4.76 -11.92
C ILE A 25 -12.47 5.38 -11.48
N VAL A 26 -12.84 6.53 -12.06
CA VAL A 26 -14.14 7.19 -11.85
C VAL A 26 -15.32 6.31 -12.27
N GLU A 27 -15.20 5.55 -13.36
CA GLU A 27 -16.25 4.62 -13.80
C GLU A 27 -16.37 3.41 -12.86
N VAL A 28 -15.25 2.97 -12.29
CA VAL A 28 -15.22 1.89 -11.29
C VAL A 28 -15.85 2.36 -9.98
N ALA A 29 -15.53 3.57 -9.54
CA ALA A 29 -16.08 4.19 -8.34
C ALA A 29 -17.61 4.43 -8.46
N ALA A 30 -18.09 4.87 -9.62
CA ALA A 30 -19.51 5.08 -9.87
C ALA A 30 -20.36 3.81 -9.68
N GLN A 31 -19.81 2.62 -9.99
CA GLN A 31 -20.51 1.33 -9.82
C GLN A 31 -20.87 1.00 -8.36
N VAL A 32 -20.21 1.66 -7.40
CA VAL A 32 -20.40 1.45 -5.97
C VAL A 32 -21.04 2.67 -5.28
N GLY A 33 -21.47 3.64 -6.09
CA GLY A 33 -22.16 4.85 -5.67
C GLY A 33 -21.25 5.96 -5.16
N LEU A 34 -19.95 5.89 -5.49
CA LEU A 34 -19.02 6.99 -5.26
C LEU A 34 -19.09 8.00 -6.42
N THR A 35 -18.98 9.27 -6.08
CA THR A 35 -18.92 10.40 -7.03
C THR A 35 -17.48 10.90 -7.14
N GLU A 36 -17.19 11.74 -8.14
CA GLU A 36 -15.86 12.33 -8.30
C GLU A 36 -15.44 13.17 -7.08
N ASP A 37 -16.40 13.85 -6.44
CA ASP A 37 -16.16 14.60 -5.20
C ASP A 37 -15.71 13.73 -4.00
N ASP A 38 -15.90 12.41 -4.06
CA ASP A 38 -15.45 11.49 -3.01
C ASP A 38 -13.98 11.04 -3.22
N LEU A 39 -13.31 11.51 -4.28
CA LEU A 39 -12.07 10.95 -4.80
C LEU A 39 -10.98 12.01 -5.01
N ASP A 40 -9.75 11.68 -4.60
CA ASP A 40 -8.55 12.37 -5.09
C ASP A 40 -7.91 11.55 -6.21
N LEU A 41 -7.94 12.04 -7.44
CA LEU A 41 -7.46 11.29 -8.61
C LEU A 41 -5.91 11.32 -8.71
N TYR A 42 -5.34 10.14 -8.99
CA TYR A 42 -3.91 9.95 -9.27
C TYR A 42 -3.73 9.41 -10.69
N GLY A 43 -3.87 10.34 -11.64
CA GLY A 43 -4.02 10.00 -13.05
C GLY A 43 -5.37 9.35 -13.33
N LYS A 44 -5.47 8.62 -14.45
CA LYS A 44 -6.76 8.12 -14.97
C LYS A 44 -7.28 6.86 -14.27
N TYR A 45 -6.40 6.04 -13.71
CA TYR A 45 -6.69 4.67 -13.29
C TYR A 45 -6.51 4.42 -11.78
N LYS A 46 -6.23 5.45 -10.98
CA LYS A 46 -6.01 5.34 -9.53
C LYS A 46 -6.62 6.55 -8.83
N ALA A 47 -7.12 6.35 -7.62
CA ALA A 47 -7.63 7.42 -6.77
C ALA A 47 -7.47 7.05 -5.29
N LYS A 48 -7.42 8.06 -4.42
CA LYS A 48 -7.72 7.90 -3.00
C LYS A 48 -9.22 8.15 -2.80
N VAL A 49 -9.81 7.46 -1.83
CA VAL A 49 -11.20 7.65 -1.43
C VAL A 49 -11.20 8.42 -0.11
N HIS A 50 -12.00 9.48 -0.02
CA HIS A 50 -12.12 10.26 1.21
C HIS A 50 -12.75 9.45 2.35
N LEU A 51 -12.39 9.76 3.60
CA LEU A 51 -12.84 8.99 4.77
C LEU A 51 -14.29 9.32 5.18
N ASP A 52 -14.81 10.48 4.82
CA ASP A 52 -16.18 10.91 5.06
C ASP A 52 -17.22 10.06 4.31
N VAL A 53 -16.80 9.32 3.28
CA VAL A 53 -17.57 8.26 2.62
C VAL A 53 -18.10 7.21 3.61
N ILE A 54 -17.36 6.94 4.70
CA ILE A 54 -17.83 6.04 5.76
C ILE A 54 -19.16 6.52 6.32
N GLU A 55 -19.28 7.83 6.53
CA GLU A 55 -20.45 8.44 7.12
C GLU A 55 -21.58 8.62 6.10
N LYS A 56 -21.24 8.87 4.84
CA LYS A 56 -22.16 8.83 3.69
C LYS A 56 -22.87 7.49 3.55
N PHE A 57 -22.21 6.39 3.91
CA PHE A 57 -22.71 5.02 3.72
C PHE A 57 -23.02 4.26 5.01
N LYS A 58 -23.05 4.92 6.16
CA LYS A 58 -23.25 4.29 7.47
C LYS A 58 -24.53 3.45 7.59
N ASP A 59 -25.59 3.84 6.89
CA ASP A 59 -26.89 3.16 6.93
C ASP A 59 -26.96 1.96 5.97
N ARG A 60 -25.92 1.71 5.16
CA ARG A 60 -25.86 0.53 4.29
C ARG A 60 -25.60 -0.73 5.10
N PRO A 61 -26.24 -1.87 4.76
CA PRO A 61 -25.94 -3.13 5.42
C PRO A 61 -24.49 -3.54 5.16
N GLN A 62 -23.84 -4.09 6.18
CA GLN A 62 -22.49 -4.63 6.07
C GLN A 62 -22.42 -5.80 5.08
N GLY A 63 -21.37 -5.82 4.28
CA GLY A 63 -21.09 -6.89 3.34
C GLY A 63 -20.66 -8.18 4.03
N LYS A 64 -20.51 -9.26 3.25
CA LYS A 64 -19.84 -10.47 3.72
C LYS A 64 -18.34 -10.26 3.68
N TYR A 65 -17.67 -10.54 4.79
CA TYR A 65 -16.21 -10.51 4.89
C TYR A 65 -15.66 -11.92 4.61
N ILE A 66 -14.76 -12.01 3.63
CA ILE A 66 -14.12 -13.27 3.22
C ILE A 66 -12.61 -13.06 3.36
N ASP A 67 -12.00 -13.77 4.32
CA ASP A 67 -10.56 -13.77 4.50
C ASP A 67 -9.92 -14.92 3.71
N VAL A 68 -8.87 -14.61 2.94
CA VAL A 68 -8.13 -15.58 2.15
C VAL A 68 -6.78 -15.82 2.79
N THR A 69 -6.62 -17.01 3.38
CA THR A 69 -5.38 -17.45 4.00
C THR A 69 -4.72 -18.59 3.22
N ALA A 70 -3.50 -18.95 3.60
CA ALA A 70 -2.76 -20.06 3.02
C ALA A 70 -2.08 -20.89 4.13
N ILE A 71 -1.62 -22.07 3.76
CA ILE A 71 -0.75 -22.90 4.60
C ILE A 71 0.61 -22.22 4.83
N THR A 72 1.45 -22.83 5.67
CA THR A 72 2.85 -22.40 5.86
C THR A 72 3.57 -22.26 4.51
N PRO A 73 4.23 -21.12 4.23
CA PRO A 73 4.89 -20.89 2.96
C PRO A 73 5.96 -21.95 2.64
N THR A 74 6.01 -22.33 1.37
CA THR A 74 6.96 -23.27 0.78
C THR A 74 7.68 -22.61 -0.40
N PRO A 75 8.86 -23.11 -0.82
CA PRO A 75 9.56 -22.57 -1.99
C PRO A 75 8.79 -22.64 -3.31
N LEU A 76 7.74 -23.45 -3.40
CA LEU A 76 6.93 -23.62 -4.60
C LEU A 76 5.91 -22.49 -4.81
N GLY A 77 5.61 -21.72 -3.75
CA GLY A 77 4.63 -20.63 -3.77
C GLY A 77 3.18 -21.11 -3.79
N GLU A 78 2.33 -20.45 -3.01
CA GLU A 78 0.94 -20.89 -2.77
C GLU A 78 -0.09 -20.12 -3.59
N GLY A 79 0.31 -19.05 -4.27
CA GLY A 79 -0.59 -18.26 -5.11
C GLY A 79 -1.69 -17.49 -4.36
N LYS A 80 -1.53 -17.24 -3.05
CA LYS A 80 -2.57 -16.62 -2.20
C LYS A 80 -3.20 -15.35 -2.79
N THR A 81 -2.38 -14.40 -3.25
CA THR A 81 -2.89 -13.14 -3.85
C THR A 81 -3.59 -13.41 -5.18
N THR A 82 -3.04 -14.30 -6.02
CA THR A 82 -3.66 -14.74 -7.27
C THR A 82 -5.04 -15.34 -7.03
N THR A 83 -5.18 -16.20 -6.03
CA THR A 83 -6.48 -16.77 -5.61
C THR A 83 -7.42 -15.69 -5.08
N THR A 84 -6.93 -14.70 -4.35
CA THR A 84 -7.74 -13.60 -3.79
C THR A 84 -8.37 -12.76 -4.92
N VAL A 85 -7.57 -12.40 -5.92
CA VAL A 85 -8.05 -11.65 -7.11
C VAL A 85 -8.97 -12.53 -7.96
N GLY A 86 -8.58 -13.78 -8.23
CA GLY A 86 -9.37 -14.72 -9.03
C GLY A 86 -10.74 -15.03 -8.42
N LEU A 87 -10.81 -15.20 -7.10
CA LEU A 87 -12.09 -15.39 -6.38
C LEU A 87 -12.99 -14.17 -6.56
N SER A 88 -12.43 -12.96 -6.49
CA SER A 88 -13.20 -11.72 -6.70
C SER A 88 -13.67 -11.58 -8.14
N GLN A 89 -12.83 -11.92 -9.12
CA GLN A 89 -13.22 -11.98 -10.54
C GLN A 89 -14.36 -13.00 -10.76
N ALA A 90 -14.30 -14.18 -10.14
CA ALA A 90 -15.36 -15.18 -10.21
C ALA A 90 -16.69 -14.68 -9.61
N LEU A 91 -16.65 -14.12 -8.41
CA LEU A 91 -17.83 -13.56 -7.75
C LEU A 91 -18.43 -12.39 -8.56
N GLY A 92 -17.59 -11.49 -9.06
CA GLY A 92 -18.01 -10.29 -9.77
C GLY A 92 -18.46 -10.57 -11.20
N ALA A 93 -17.56 -11.07 -12.04
CA ALA A 93 -17.77 -11.18 -13.47
C ALA A 93 -18.63 -12.39 -13.87
N HIS A 94 -18.56 -13.50 -13.13
CA HIS A 94 -19.30 -14.73 -13.48
C HIS A 94 -20.57 -14.94 -12.66
N LEU A 95 -20.61 -14.47 -11.41
CA LEU A 95 -21.77 -14.64 -10.51
C LEU A 95 -22.56 -13.36 -10.25
N GLY A 96 -22.16 -12.23 -10.85
CA GLY A 96 -22.87 -10.95 -10.77
C GLY A 96 -22.96 -10.37 -9.36
N LYS A 97 -22.02 -10.72 -8.46
CA LYS A 97 -21.98 -10.19 -7.10
C LYS A 97 -21.20 -8.88 -7.04
N ARG A 98 -21.62 -7.95 -6.19
CA ARG A 98 -20.81 -6.77 -5.85
C ARG A 98 -19.72 -7.19 -4.88
N VAL A 99 -18.46 -7.04 -5.28
CA VAL A 99 -17.30 -7.53 -4.54
C VAL A 99 -16.16 -6.50 -4.64
N PHE A 100 -15.41 -6.38 -3.55
CA PHE A 100 -14.17 -5.61 -3.49
C PHE A 100 -13.02 -6.53 -3.08
N THR A 101 -11.87 -6.30 -3.69
CA THR A 101 -10.63 -7.00 -3.33
C THR A 101 -9.74 -6.03 -2.57
N CYS A 102 -9.47 -6.33 -1.31
CA CYS A 102 -8.56 -5.54 -0.49
C CYS A 102 -7.22 -6.28 -0.35
N ILE A 103 -6.14 -5.67 -0.84
CA ILE A 103 -4.78 -6.23 -0.78
C ILE A 103 -3.81 -5.18 -0.24
N ARG A 104 -2.66 -5.63 0.24
CA ARG A 104 -1.60 -4.75 0.78
C ARG A 104 -0.79 -4.14 -0.36
N GLN A 105 -0.40 -2.88 -0.22
CA GLN A 105 0.64 -2.29 -1.04
C GLN A 105 1.98 -3.01 -0.76
N PRO A 106 2.74 -3.42 -1.80
CA PRO A 106 4.07 -3.96 -1.63
C PRO A 106 5.09 -2.84 -1.35
N SER A 107 6.15 -3.19 -0.62
CA SER A 107 7.36 -2.37 -0.52
C SER A 107 8.04 -2.28 -1.88
N GLN A 108 8.60 -1.11 -2.20
CA GLN A 108 9.33 -0.87 -3.44
C GLN A 108 10.68 -1.60 -3.47
N GLY A 109 11.35 -1.76 -2.32
CA GLY A 109 12.69 -2.36 -2.23
C GLY A 109 12.81 -3.73 -2.94
N PRO A 110 11.95 -4.72 -2.62
CA PRO A 110 11.95 -6.03 -3.27
C PRO A 110 11.79 -6.02 -4.81
N THR A 111 11.12 -5.02 -5.37
CA THR A 111 10.92 -4.87 -6.83
C THR A 111 12.25 -4.73 -7.58
N PHE A 112 13.27 -4.16 -6.95
CA PHE A 112 14.63 -4.02 -7.51
C PHE A 112 15.56 -5.18 -7.15
N SER A 113 15.02 -6.28 -6.63
CA SER A 113 15.78 -7.46 -6.23
C SER A 113 15.20 -8.73 -6.86
N ILE A 114 14.83 -9.72 -6.06
CA ILE A 114 14.45 -11.07 -6.53
C ILE A 114 12.95 -11.14 -6.86
N LYS A 115 12.12 -10.25 -6.30
CA LYS A 115 10.67 -10.39 -6.36
C LYS A 115 10.10 -9.54 -7.50
N GLY A 116 9.63 -10.21 -8.55
CA GLY A 116 8.71 -9.62 -9.54
C GLY A 116 7.34 -9.28 -8.93
N GLY A 117 6.52 -8.54 -9.70
CA GLY A 117 5.32 -7.83 -9.24
C GLY A 117 4.41 -8.56 -8.24
N ALA A 118 3.92 -7.82 -7.23
CA ALA A 118 3.24 -8.38 -6.06
C ALA A 118 1.70 -8.33 -6.11
N ALA A 119 1.12 -8.07 -7.28
CA ALA A 119 -0.29 -7.75 -7.47
C ALA A 119 -1.16 -8.94 -7.94
N GLY A 120 -0.76 -10.18 -7.68
CA GLY A 120 -1.40 -11.39 -8.23
C GLY A 120 -0.51 -12.09 -9.25
N GLY A 121 -1.10 -12.79 -10.23
CA GLY A 121 -0.36 -13.47 -11.28
C GLY A 121 -1.27 -14.05 -12.37
N GLY A 122 -0.72 -14.30 -13.55
CA GLY A 122 -1.46 -14.70 -14.75
C GLY A 122 -2.58 -13.72 -15.09
N TYR A 123 -3.79 -14.21 -15.34
CA TYR A 123 -4.96 -13.38 -15.65
C TYR A 123 -5.69 -12.84 -14.39
N SER A 124 -5.17 -13.13 -13.20
CA SER A 124 -5.71 -12.67 -11.92
C SER A 124 -4.75 -11.68 -11.26
N GLN A 125 -4.81 -10.43 -11.71
CA GLN A 125 -3.93 -9.35 -11.28
C GLN A 125 -4.70 -8.08 -10.91
N ALA A 126 -4.14 -7.29 -10.01
CA ALA A 126 -4.49 -5.88 -9.85
C ALA A 126 -3.57 -5.02 -10.74
N VAL A 127 -4.17 -4.04 -11.41
CA VAL A 127 -3.53 -3.19 -12.42
C VAL A 127 -3.91 -1.72 -12.19
N PRO A 128 -3.06 -0.74 -12.54
CA PRO A 128 -1.78 -0.85 -13.25
C PRO A 128 -0.63 -1.39 -12.39
N MET A 129 0.03 -2.46 -12.87
CA MET A 129 1.03 -3.21 -12.10
C MET A 129 2.32 -2.41 -11.83
N GLU A 130 2.74 -1.57 -12.76
CA GLU A 130 3.95 -0.75 -12.64
C GLU A 130 3.84 0.27 -11.50
N ASP A 131 2.74 1.02 -11.44
CA ASP A 131 2.47 1.98 -10.37
C ASP A 131 2.35 1.25 -9.02
N PHE A 132 1.69 0.09 -9.02
CA PHE A 132 1.43 -0.70 -7.81
C PHE A 132 2.72 -1.19 -7.14
N ASN A 133 3.76 -1.49 -7.91
CA ASN A 133 5.04 -2.01 -7.41
C ASN A 133 6.08 -0.92 -7.10
N LEU A 134 5.78 0.34 -7.42
CA LEU A 134 6.67 1.48 -7.21
C LEU A 134 6.04 2.44 -6.19
N HIS A 135 5.76 3.68 -6.60
CA HIS A 135 5.34 4.73 -5.68
C HIS A 135 3.84 4.69 -5.36
N LEU A 136 3.04 3.99 -6.17
CA LEU A 136 1.59 3.96 -6.13
C LEU A 136 0.98 5.37 -5.96
N THR A 137 0.54 5.72 -4.75
CA THR A 137 0.00 7.06 -4.41
C THR A 137 0.81 7.80 -3.34
N GLY A 138 2.00 7.29 -3.01
CA GLY A 138 2.95 7.91 -2.09
C GLY A 138 2.81 7.50 -0.62
N ASP A 139 2.02 6.49 -0.29
CA ASP A 139 1.71 6.13 1.10
C ASP A 139 2.94 5.72 1.91
N ILE A 140 3.80 4.87 1.33
CA ILE A 140 5.05 4.46 2.01
C ILE A 140 6.01 5.64 2.17
N HIS A 141 6.02 6.59 1.23
CA HIS A 141 6.82 7.82 1.35
C HIS A 141 6.33 8.68 2.52
N ALA A 142 5.01 8.82 2.68
CA ALA A 142 4.41 9.54 3.80
C ALA A 142 4.73 8.86 5.15
N VAL A 143 4.63 7.52 5.23
CA VAL A 143 5.04 6.74 6.41
C VAL A 143 6.53 6.96 6.73
N THR A 144 7.38 6.90 5.71
CA THR A 144 8.84 7.12 5.83
C THR A 144 9.15 8.52 6.35
N ALA A 145 8.51 9.55 5.78
CA ALA A 145 8.69 10.94 6.18
C ALA A 145 8.27 11.14 7.65
N ALA A 146 7.11 10.62 8.05
CA ALA A 146 6.62 10.71 9.42
C ALA A 146 7.56 10.00 10.42
N ASN A 147 7.99 8.78 10.09
CA ASN A 147 8.92 8.01 10.94
C ASN A 147 10.24 8.75 11.16
N ASN A 148 10.81 9.27 10.07
CA ASN A 148 12.12 9.92 10.11
C ASN A 148 12.05 11.34 10.68
N LEU A 149 10.91 12.03 10.58
CA LEU A 149 10.66 13.29 11.27
C LEU A 149 10.69 13.09 12.80
N LEU A 150 10.09 12.01 13.32
CA LEU A 150 10.17 11.68 14.75
C LEU A 150 11.61 11.38 15.16
N ALA A 151 12.35 10.58 14.38
CA ALA A 151 13.76 10.32 14.65
C ALA A 151 14.60 11.62 14.68
N ALA A 152 14.38 12.52 13.72
CA ALA A 152 15.04 13.82 13.67
C ALA A 152 14.66 14.71 14.87
N ALA A 153 13.41 14.69 15.31
CA ALA A 153 12.96 15.44 16.48
C ALA A 153 13.63 14.94 17.78
N ILE A 154 13.82 13.62 17.93
CA ILE A 154 14.55 13.02 19.06
C ILE A 154 16.00 13.51 19.07
N ASP A 155 16.70 13.41 17.93
CA ASP A 155 18.10 13.85 17.83
C ASP A 155 18.24 15.36 18.08
N ALA A 156 17.34 16.16 17.51
CA ALA A 156 17.32 17.61 17.73
C ALA A 156 17.12 17.94 19.21
N ARG A 157 16.22 17.22 19.89
CA ARG A 157 15.97 17.41 21.32
C ARG A 157 17.22 17.16 22.16
N ILE A 158 17.91 16.04 21.92
CA ILE A 158 19.16 15.69 22.61
C ILE A 158 20.25 16.74 22.34
N MET A 159 20.41 17.14 21.07
CA MET A 159 21.39 18.16 20.68
C MET A 159 21.13 19.50 21.38
N HIS A 160 19.89 19.99 21.38
CA HIS A 160 19.56 21.28 21.98
C HIS A 160 19.71 21.26 23.50
N GLU A 161 19.30 20.19 24.19
CA GLU A 161 19.54 20.03 25.63
C GLU A 161 21.04 20.06 25.96
N ARG A 162 21.85 19.32 25.19
CA ARG A 162 23.32 19.32 25.35
C ARG A 162 23.93 20.70 25.12
N ASN A 163 23.48 21.42 24.09
CA ASN A 163 24.07 22.70 23.70
C ASN A 163 23.73 23.84 24.68
N TYR A 164 22.50 23.88 25.18
CA TYR A 164 22.08 24.91 26.14
C TYR A 164 22.44 24.55 27.59
N GLY A 165 22.60 23.27 27.91
CA GLY A 165 22.91 22.79 29.26
C GLY A 165 21.90 23.30 30.28
N GLU A 166 22.38 23.81 31.41
CA GLU A 166 21.53 24.39 32.47
C GLU A 166 20.66 25.57 32.02
N ARG A 167 20.99 26.20 30.88
CA ARG A 167 20.21 27.31 30.31
C ARG A 167 19.04 26.83 29.44
N PHE A 168 18.92 25.52 29.17
CA PHE A 168 17.91 24.99 28.26
C PHE A 168 16.49 25.44 28.62
N GLU A 169 16.10 25.26 29.87
CA GLU A 169 14.76 25.64 30.34
C GLU A 169 14.53 27.14 30.28
N LYS A 170 15.55 27.95 30.62
CA LYS A 170 15.46 29.41 30.57
C LYS A 170 15.35 29.96 29.14
N VAL A 171 16.02 29.31 28.17
CA VAL A 171 16.05 29.76 26.77
C VAL A 171 14.84 29.26 25.99
N THR A 172 14.37 28.04 26.26
CA THR A 172 13.32 27.39 25.47
C THR A 172 11.95 27.39 26.16
N GLY A 173 11.90 27.58 27.48
CA GLY A 173 10.69 27.39 28.28
C GLY A 173 10.29 25.92 28.47
N LEU A 174 11.12 24.96 28.04
CA LEU A 174 10.83 23.53 28.11
C LEU A 174 11.67 22.85 29.20
N LYS A 175 11.06 21.94 29.96
CA LYS A 175 11.77 21.09 30.92
C LYS A 175 12.66 20.07 30.19
N PRO A 176 13.95 19.88 30.57
CA PRO A 176 14.81 18.85 30.00
C PRO A 176 14.22 17.43 30.15
N LEU A 177 14.38 16.61 29.12
CA LEU A 177 13.98 15.20 29.12
C LEU A 177 15.14 14.29 29.52
N ASN A 178 16.40 14.71 29.33
CA ASN A 178 17.60 13.94 29.66
C ASN A 178 17.58 12.52 29.06
N ILE A 179 17.27 12.43 27.77
CA ILE A 179 17.20 11.16 27.03
C ILE A 179 18.61 10.54 26.98
N ASP A 180 18.75 9.28 27.43
CA ASP A 180 19.97 8.48 27.23
C ASP A 180 20.04 7.99 25.77
N PRO A 181 21.01 8.46 24.96
CA PRO A 181 21.12 8.09 23.55
C PRO A 181 21.27 6.59 23.30
N TYR A 182 21.83 5.84 24.26
CA TYR A 182 22.07 4.41 24.11
C TYR A 182 20.83 3.55 24.36
N THR A 183 19.74 4.15 24.83
CA THR A 183 18.47 3.47 25.12
C THR A 183 17.38 3.72 24.07
N ILE A 184 17.69 4.51 23.03
CA ILE A 184 16.73 4.84 21.97
C ILE A 184 16.43 3.58 21.15
N THR A 185 15.16 3.21 21.12
CA THR A 185 14.65 2.08 20.31
C THR A 185 14.01 2.51 18.99
N TRP A 186 13.87 3.82 18.77
CA TRP A 186 13.28 4.36 17.54
C TRP A 186 14.35 4.50 16.44
N HIS A 187 14.18 3.76 15.34
CA HIS A 187 15.10 3.78 14.21
C HIS A 187 14.55 4.57 13.03
N ARG A 188 15.46 5.07 12.18
CA ARG A 188 15.10 5.59 10.86
C ARG A 188 14.73 4.45 9.92
N VAL A 189 13.96 4.75 8.89
CA VAL A 189 13.51 3.79 7.87
C VAL A 189 13.74 4.33 6.46
N VAL A 190 13.93 3.43 5.51
CA VAL A 190 13.96 3.69 4.07
C VAL A 190 13.32 2.50 3.35
N ASP A 191 12.56 2.75 2.28
CA ASP A 191 11.91 1.68 1.51
C ASP A 191 12.81 1.14 0.38
N VAL A 192 14.01 0.71 0.76
CA VAL A 192 15.00 0.11 -0.15
C VAL A 192 15.70 -1.06 0.55
N ASN A 193 16.21 -2.01 -0.24
CA ASN A 193 16.98 -3.13 0.28
C ASN A 193 18.43 -2.73 0.53
N ASP A 194 18.68 -1.96 1.60
CA ASP A 194 20.03 -1.52 1.98
C ASP A 194 20.48 -2.19 3.29
N ARG A 195 21.37 -3.18 3.16
CA ARG A 195 21.96 -3.89 4.31
C ARG A 195 22.94 -3.02 5.10
N ALA A 196 23.55 -2.02 4.48
CA ALA A 196 24.58 -1.21 5.11
C ALA A 196 24.02 -0.33 6.25
N LEU A 197 22.72 -0.05 6.25
CA LEU A 197 22.03 0.78 7.25
C LEU A 197 21.56 0.03 8.50
N ARG A 198 21.95 -1.25 8.69
CA ARG A 198 21.47 -2.05 9.83
C ARG A 198 22.13 -1.71 11.16
N GLN A 199 23.36 -1.17 11.15
CA GLN A 199 24.17 -0.88 12.34
C GLN A 199 24.92 0.43 12.16
#